data_AF-A0A2W4ZU87-F1
#
_entry.id   AF-A0A2W4ZU87-F1
#
_cell.length_a   1.000
_cell.length_b   1.000
_cell.length_c   1.000
_cell.angle_alpha   90.00
_cell.angle_beta   90.00
_cell.angle_gamma   90.00
#
_symmetry.space_group_name_H-M   'P 1'
#
loop_
_entity.id
_entity.type
_entity.pdbx_description
1 polymer ?
#
loop_
_entity_poly.entity_id
_entity_poly.type
_entity_poly.pdbx_seq_one_letter_code
_entity_poly.pdbx_strand_id
1 'polypeptide(L)'
;MCAIETGKRGRKTLVLDHSAKIAEKIRISGGGRCNFTNLHCAPDRYISANPHFMRSALARYSQHDFIAMVERHGIAFHEKTLGQLFCDHSAGDIIEMLLKECADANVVIKTATKIERVEKESGYIVHSDQGAYCAQSLVVACGGLSIPKIGATPFGYQIAEQFGHSIIPPRAGLVPLTFAPDTLEQTKELSGISISPASVSSEDGKIFDEAVLFTHRGISGPAILQISSYWKPGEVIAIDIAQ
;
A
#
# COMPACT_ATOMS: atom_id res chain seq x y z
N MET A 1 9.14 -9.15 -3.96
CA MET A 1 8.36 -9.95 -4.94
C MET A 1 8.92 -9.88 -6.35
N CYS A 2 8.82 -8.76 -7.09
CA CYS A 2 9.32 -8.68 -8.48
C CYS A 2 10.79 -9.13 -8.62
N ALA A 3 11.67 -8.68 -7.72
CA ALA A 3 13.07 -9.06 -7.74
C ALA A 3 13.29 -10.57 -7.52
N ILE A 4 12.54 -11.18 -6.59
CA ILE A 4 12.56 -12.62 -6.30
C ILE A 4 12.25 -13.42 -7.57
N GLU A 5 11.12 -13.13 -8.21
CA GLU A 5 10.68 -13.86 -9.40
C GLU A 5 11.60 -13.64 -10.60
N THR A 6 12.24 -12.47 -10.68
CA THR A 6 13.23 -12.17 -11.73
C THR A 6 14.53 -12.96 -11.49
N GLY A 7 15.01 -13.00 -10.24
CA GLY A 7 16.17 -13.79 -9.83
C GLY A 7 15.97 -15.30 -9.98
N LYS A 8 14.81 -15.84 -9.59
CA LYS A 8 14.43 -17.26 -9.80
C LYS A 8 14.50 -17.69 -11.26
N ARG A 9 14.32 -16.75 -12.19
CA ARG A 9 14.44 -16.97 -13.65
C ARG A 9 15.88 -16.82 -14.16
N GLY A 10 16.88 -16.77 -13.27
CA GLY A 10 18.30 -16.68 -13.61
C GLY A 10 18.73 -15.29 -14.12
N ARG A 11 17.96 -14.24 -13.85
CA ARG A 11 18.31 -12.88 -14.30
C ARG A 11 19.11 -12.15 -13.23
N LYS A 12 20.19 -11.48 -13.66
CA LYS A 12 20.95 -10.55 -12.82
C LYS A 12 20.03 -9.40 -12.42
N THR A 13 19.70 -9.33 -11.14
CA THR A 13 18.66 -8.43 -10.62
C THR A 13 19.26 -7.53 -9.54
N LEU A 14 19.05 -6.23 -9.69
CA LEU A 14 19.46 -5.20 -8.74
C LEU A 14 18.23 -4.43 -8.26
N VAL A 15 18.08 -4.29 -6.95
CA VAL A 15 17.10 -3.41 -6.31
C VAL A 15 17.85 -2.22 -5.71
N LEU A 16 17.38 -1.01 -6.03
CA LEU A 16 17.90 0.24 -5.47
C LEU A 16 16.82 0.87 -4.59
N ASP A 17 17.20 1.27 -3.38
CA ASP A 17 16.35 2.04 -2.46
C ASP A 17 17.14 3.21 -1.87
N HIS A 18 16.53 4.39 -1.86
CA HIS A 18 17.12 5.59 -1.27
C HIS A 18 17.11 5.55 0.27
N SER A 19 16.23 4.77 0.87
CA SER A 19 16.16 4.62 2.32
C SER A 19 17.28 3.72 2.82
N ALA A 20 17.82 4.01 4.01
CA ALA A 20 18.83 3.16 4.65
C ALA A 20 18.27 1.78 5.06
N LYS A 21 17.01 1.76 5.50
CA LYS A 21 16.26 0.54 5.83
C LYS A 21 15.20 0.29 4.76
N ILE A 22 15.14 -0.93 4.26
CA ILE A 22 14.13 -1.34 3.30
C ILE A 22 12.81 -1.71 3.98
N ALA A 23 11.72 -1.63 3.21
CA ALA A 23 10.39 -2.12 3.58
C ALA A 23 9.77 -1.43 4.81
N GLU A 24 10.08 -0.15 5.05
CA GLU A 24 9.52 0.61 6.18
C GLU A 24 7.99 0.64 6.17
N LYS A 25 7.34 0.70 5.01
CA LYS A 25 5.86 0.60 4.93
C LYS A 25 5.32 -0.76 5.39
N ILE A 26 6.00 -1.87 5.07
CA ILE A 26 5.62 -3.20 5.59
C ILE A 26 5.77 -3.19 7.10
N ARG A 27 6.90 -2.67 7.60
CA ARG A 27 7.24 -2.65 9.03
C ARG A 27 6.19 -1.96 9.89
N ILE A 28 5.61 -0.87 9.42
CA ILE A 28 4.59 -0.11 10.17
C ILE A 28 3.14 -0.53 9.82
N SER A 29 2.94 -1.40 8.83
CA SER A 29 1.61 -1.82 8.39
C SER A 29 0.92 -2.70 9.44
N GLY A 30 -0.41 -2.64 9.49
CA GLY A 30 -1.20 -3.46 10.40
C GLY A 30 -0.83 -3.28 11.88
N GLY A 31 -0.41 -2.06 12.28
CA GLY A 31 0.06 -1.80 13.65
C GLY A 31 1.35 -2.53 14.01
N GLY A 32 2.21 -2.81 13.02
CA GLY A 32 3.47 -3.55 13.21
C GLY A 32 3.34 -5.06 13.07
N ARG A 33 2.13 -5.59 12.79
CA ARG A 33 1.88 -7.03 12.57
C ARG A 33 1.68 -7.41 11.10
N CYS A 34 1.68 -6.43 10.20
CA CYS A 34 1.46 -6.61 8.76
C CYS A 34 0.14 -7.31 8.42
N ASN A 35 -0.87 -6.54 8.02
CA ASN A 35 -2.03 -7.08 7.30
C ASN A 35 -1.58 -7.44 5.88
N PHE A 36 -1.02 -8.64 5.69
CA PHE A 36 -0.24 -8.96 4.51
C PHE A 36 -1.08 -9.36 3.30
N THR A 37 -2.31 -9.82 3.51
CA THR A 37 -3.28 -10.14 2.45
C THR A 37 -4.71 -10.24 2.99
N ASN A 38 -5.69 -10.50 2.12
CA ASN A 38 -7.08 -10.75 2.49
C ASN A 38 -7.62 -12.01 1.79
N LEU A 39 -8.37 -12.86 2.52
CA LEU A 39 -9.00 -14.07 1.97
C LEU A 39 -9.98 -13.78 0.83
N HIS A 40 -10.59 -12.60 0.84
CA HIS A 40 -11.59 -12.16 -0.12
C HIS A 40 -11.01 -11.22 -1.20
N CYS A 41 -9.70 -11.31 -1.48
CA CYS A 41 -9.09 -10.59 -2.59
C CYS A 41 -9.83 -10.89 -3.90
N ALA A 42 -10.38 -9.83 -4.51
CA ALA A 42 -11.11 -9.91 -5.77
C ALA A 42 -10.94 -8.61 -6.57
N PRO A 43 -11.10 -8.63 -7.91
CA PRO A 43 -10.89 -7.44 -8.73
C PRO A 43 -11.75 -6.23 -8.36
N ASP A 44 -12.95 -6.45 -7.83
CA ASP A 44 -13.89 -5.41 -7.40
C ASP A 44 -13.51 -4.74 -6.07
N ARG A 45 -12.45 -5.20 -5.41
CA ARG A 45 -11.90 -4.60 -4.17
C ARG A 45 -10.86 -3.52 -4.42
N TYR A 46 -10.58 -3.20 -5.69
CA TYR A 46 -9.58 -2.22 -6.10
C TYR A 46 -10.22 -1.09 -6.93
N ILE A 47 -9.86 0.15 -6.60
CA ILE A 47 -10.34 1.33 -7.33
C ILE A 47 -9.36 1.66 -8.45
N SER A 48 -9.87 1.72 -9.67
CA SER A 48 -9.09 2.01 -10.87
C SER A 48 -9.97 2.67 -11.93
N ALA A 49 -9.41 3.61 -12.69
CA ALA A 49 -10.08 4.15 -13.88
C ALA A 49 -10.32 3.07 -14.95
N ASN A 50 -9.52 1.99 -14.94
CA ASN A 50 -9.77 0.78 -15.68
C ASN A 50 -10.13 -0.36 -14.71
N PRO A 51 -11.43 -0.68 -14.51
CA PRO A 51 -11.89 -1.72 -13.59
C PRO A 51 -11.56 -3.16 -14.04
N HIS A 52 -10.88 -3.36 -15.17
CA HIS A 52 -10.38 -4.67 -15.59
C HIS A 52 -8.88 -4.86 -15.36
N PHE A 53 -8.15 -3.79 -15.01
CA PHE A 53 -6.69 -3.77 -14.99
C PHE A 53 -6.05 -4.87 -14.13
N MET A 54 -6.51 -5.05 -12.88
CA MET A 54 -5.92 -6.01 -11.93
C MET A 54 -6.30 -7.48 -12.19
N ARG A 55 -7.29 -7.76 -13.05
CA ARG A 55 -7.85 -9.13 -13.20
C ARG A 55 -6.78 -10.17 -13.56
N SER A 56 -5.92 -9.85 -14.53
CA SER A 56 -4.87 -10.76 -14.99
C SER A 56 -3.81 -11.01 -13.92
N ALA A 57 -3.40 -9.97 -13.18
CA ALA A 57 -2.40 -10.10 -12.13
C ALA A 57 -2.92 -10.94 -10.95
N LEU A 58 -4.13 -10.63 -10.45
CA LEU A 58 -4.75 -11.36 -9.34
C LEU A 58 -5.02 -12.83 -9.65
N ALA A 59 -5.33 -13.16 -10.90
CA ALA A 59 -5.54 -14.55 -11.32
C ALA A 59 -4.26 -15.37 -11.43
N ARG A 60 -3.10 -14.72 -11.66
CA ARG A 60 -1.80 -15.39 -11.85
C ARG A 60 -0.96 -15.47 -10.58
N TYR A 61 -1.23 -14.59 -9.63
CA TYR A 61 -0.66 -14.60 -8.30
C TYR A 61 -1.73 -14.12 -7.32
N SER A 62 -2.41 -15.10 -6.73
CA SER A 62 -3.51 -14.93 -5.79
C SER A 62 -2.99 -14.69 -4.37
N GLN A 63 -3.90 -14.34 -3.47
CA GLN A 63 -3.65 -14.32 -2.03
C GLN A 63 -3.13 -15.67 -1.51
N HIS A 64 -3.59 -16.79 -2.09
CA HIS A 64 -3.21 -18.14 -1.66
C HIS A 64 -1.76 -18.47 -2.02
N ASP A 65 -1.24 -17.92 -3.12
CA ASP A 65 0.17 -18.07 -3.49
C ASP A 65 1.09 -17.38 -2.48
N PHE A 66 0.67 -16.22 -1.97
CA PHE A 66 1.41 -15.51 -0.92
C PHE A 66 1.25 -16.20 0.45
N ILE A 67 0.05 -16.64 0.81
CA ILE A 67 -0.20 -17.42 2.04
C ILE A 67 0.69 -18.66 2.06
N ALA A 68 0.73 -19.42 0.96
CA ALA A 68 1.59 -20.60 0.86
C ALA A 68 3.09 -20.25 1.00
N MET A 69 3.52 -19.05 0.59
CA MET A 69 4.89 -18.59 0.85
C MET A 69 5.14 -18.33 2.33
N VAL A 70 4.22 -17.65 3.01
CA VAL A 70 4.27 -17.39 4.45
C VAL A 70 4.33 -18.71 5.24
N GLU A 71 3.49 -19.67 4.89
CA GLU A 71 3.46 -21.01 5.51
C GLU A 71 4.76 -21.79 5.28
N ARG A 72 5.34 -21.76 4.07
CA ARG A 72 6.63 -22.43 3.79
C ARG A 72 7.79 -21.89 4.61
N HIS A 73 7.74 -20.61 5.00
CA HIS A 73 8.73 -20.01 5.89
C HIS A 73 8.39 -20.18 7.38
N GLY A 74 7.32 -20.92 7.70
CA GLY A 74 6.93 -21.23 9.08
C GLY A 74 6.44 -20.01 9.87
N ILE A 75 5.96 -18.98 9.19
CA ILE A 75 5.46 -17.76 9.84
C ILE A 75 4.01 -17.99 10.26
N ALA A 76 3.75 -17.89 11.56
CA ALA A 76 2.40 -18.01 12.10
C ALA A 76 1.57 -16.73 11.84
N PHE A 77 0.30 -16.92 11.49
CA PHE A 77 -0.65 -15.85 11.24
C PHE A 77 -2.07 -16.27 11.60
N HIS A 78 -2.94 -15.29 11.81
CA HIS A 78 -4.37 -15.49 12.05
C HIS A 78 -5.20 -14.53 11.20
N GLU A 79 -6.46 -14.91 10.97
CA GLU A 79 -7.48 -13.99 10.49
C GLU A 79 -7.95 -13.12 11.65
N LYS A 80 -8.05 -11.80 11.42
CA LYS A 80 -8.65 -10.86 12.37
C LYS A 80 -10.15 -10.72 12.15
N THR A 81 -10.53 -9.91 11.16
CA THR A 81 -11.92 -9.71 10.74
C THR A 81 -11.96 -9.53 9.24
N LEU A 82 -13.09 -9.88 8.60
CA LEU A 82 -13.34 -9.64 7.18
C LEU A 82 -12.23 -10.21 6.27
N GLY A 83 -11.68 -11.39 6.60
CA GLY A 83 -10.64 -12.06 5.83
C GLY A 83 -9.23 -11.47 5.96
N GLN A 84 -9.01 -10.46 6.81
CA GLN A 84 -7.68 -9.82 6.96
C GLN A 84 -6.70 -10.74 7.69
N LEU A 85 -5.56 -11.03 7.06
CA LEU A 85 -4.54 -11.92 7.64
C LEU A 85 -3.36 -11.12 8.19
N PHE A 86 -3.02 -11.38 9.46
CA PHE A 86 -1.96 -10.69 10.19
C PHE A 86 -0.95 -11.70 10.74
N CYS A 87 0.34 -11.32 10.74
CA CYS A 87 1.35 -12.11 11.44
C CYS A 87 1.10 -12.10 12.95
N ASP A 88 1.35 -13.23 13.60
CA ASP A 88 1.17 -13.37 15.04
C ASP A 88 2.24 -12.58 15.82
N HIS A 89 3.48 -12.63 15.32
CA HIS A 89 4.64 -12.01 15.96
C HIS A 89 4.87 -10.59 15.45
N SER A 90 5.40 -10.44 14.22
CA SER A 90 5.75 -9.12 13.70
C SER A 90 5.69 -9.01 12.18
N ALA A 91 5.56 -7.77 11.69
CA ALA A 91 5.80 -7.43 10.28
C ALA A 91 7.25 -7.68 9.85
N GLY A 92 8.19 -7.77 10.80
CA GLY A 92 9.59 -8.11 10.55
C GLY A 92 9.74 -9.47 9.88
N ASP A 93 8.90 -10.44 10.26
CA ASP A 93 8.94 -11.81 9.75
C ASP A 93 8.71 -11.84 8.23
N ILE A 94 7.76 -11.04 7.73
CA ILE A 94 7.51 -10.88 6.29
C ILE A 94 8.70 -10.22 5.58
N ILE A 95 9.34 -9.25 6.21
CA ILE A 95 10.50 -8.55 5.63
C ILE A 95 11.69 -9.51 5.54
N GLU A 96 11.95 -10.27 6.60
CA GLU A 96 13.01 -11.28 6.64
C GLU A 96 12.77 -12.39 5.62
N MET A 97 11.53 -12.88 5.50
CA MET A 97 11.13 -13.82 4.46
C MET A 97 11.44 -13.29 3.05
N LEU A 98 11.02 -12.05 2.75
CA LEU A 98 11.25 -11.45 1.43
C LEU A 98 12.73 -11.22 1.14
N LEU A 99 13.52 -10.84 2.15
CA LEU A 99 14.97 -10.69 2.01
C LEU A 99 15.66 -12.03 1.78
N LYS A 100 15.22 -13.08 2.49
CA LYS A 100 15.71 -14.45 2.30
C LYS A 100 15.40 -14.95 0.89
N GLU A 101 14.16 -14.80 0.42
CA GLU A 101 13.78 -15.17 -0.96
C GLU A 101 14.59 -14.41 -2.01
N CYS A 102 14.92 -13.13 -1.76
CA CYS A 102 15.82 -12.36 -2.63
C CYS A 102 17.25 -12.95 -2.63
N ALA A 103 17.80 -13.26 -1.45
CA ALA A 103 19.13 -13.84 -1.31
C ALA A 103 19.23 -15.21 -2.00
N ASP A 104 18.25 -16.10 -1.77
CA ASP A 104 18.16 -17.42 -2.39
C ASP A 104 18.05 -17.30 -3.94
N ALA A 105 17.44 -16.23 -4.44
CA ALA A 105 17.32 -15.90 -5.86
C ALA A 105 18.52 -15.10 -6.43
N ASN A 106 19.61 -14.93 -5.67
CA ASN A 106 20.80 -14.16 -6.06
C ASN A 106 20.52 -12.70 -6.45
N VAL A 107 19.53 -12.07 -5.81
CA VAL A 107 19.20 -10.65 -6.00
C VAL A 107 20.18 -9.79 -5.21
N VAL A 108 20.70 -8.75 -5.86
CA VAL A 108 21.48 -7.71 -5.18
C VAL A 108 20.56 -6.58 -4.74
N ILE A 109 20.65 -6.17 -3.48
CA ILE A 109 19.90 -5.03 -2.94
C ILE A 109 20.91 -3.98 -2.47
N LYS A 110 20.74 -2.73 -2.92
CA LYS A 110 21.48 -1.57 -2.42
C LYS A 110 20.50 -0.56 -1.82
N THR A 111 20.66 -0.31 -0.54
CA THR A 111 19.95 0.73 0.22
C THR A 111 20.78 2.01 0.24
N ALA A 112 20.24 3.09 0.83
CA ALA A 112 20.88 4.41 0.89
C ALA A 112 21.43 4.88 -0.47
N THR A 113 20.75 4.54 -1.55
CA THR A 113 21.16 4.87 -2.93
C THR A 113 20.12 5.78 -3.54
N LYS A 114 20.41 7.08 -3.62
CA LYS A 114 19.51 8.08 -4.20
C LYS A 114 19.67 8.08 -5.71
N ILE A 115 18.59 7.74 -6.41
CA ILE A 115 18.54 7.88 -7.87
C ILE A 115 18.34 9.35 -8.22
N GLU A 116 19.19 9.85 -9.11
CA GLU A 116 19.21 11.25 -9.54
C GLU A 116 18.58 11.42 -10.92
N ARG A 117 18.86 10.49 -11.83
CA ARG A 117 18.41 10.55 -13.22
C ARG A 117 18.33 9.17 -13.84
N VAL A 118 17.39 8.99 -14.76
CA VAL A 118 17.27 7.78 -15.58
C VAL A 118 17.30 8.18 -17.04
N GLU A 119 18.10 7.49 -17.84
CA GLU A 119 18.16 7.66 -19.29
C GLU A 119 17.71 6.39 -19.99
N LYS A 120 17.22 6.55 -21.22
CA LYS A 120 16.94 5.44 -22.12
C LYS A 120 17.75 5.59 -23.40
N GLU A 121 18.54 4.57 -23.70
CA GLU A 121 19.30 4.42 -24.94
C GLU A 121 18.92 3.07 -25.59
N SER A 122 19.89 2.19 -25.84
CA SER A 122 19.65 0.78 -26.18
C SER A 122 19.07 -0.04 -25.01
N GLY A 123 19.28 0.44 -23.77
CA GLY A 123 18.67 -0.03 -22.54
C GLY A 123 18.38 1.16 -21.62
N TYR A 124 18.54 0.97 -20.31
CA TYR A 124 18.39 2.01 -19.30
C TYR A 124 19.71 2.27 -18.59
N ILE A 125 20.01 3.55 -18.34
CA ILE A 125 21.11 3.98 -17.47
C ILE A 125 20.49 4.71 -16.27
N VAL A 126 20.77 4.22 -15.07
CA VAL A 126 20.28 4.79 -13.81
C VAL A 126 21.46 5.44 -13.10
N HIS A 127 21.45 6.77 -13.03
CA HIS A 127 22.44 7.55 -12.30
C HIS A 127 22.01 7.70 -10.84
N SER A 128 22.94 7.44 -9.92
CA SER A 128 22.77 7.63 -8.49
C SER A 128 23.97 8.32 -7.88
N ASP A 129 23.82 8.76 -6.64
CA ASP A 129 24.90 9.26 -5.79
C ASP A 129 26.01 8.22 -5.53
N GLN A 130 25.75 6.94 -5.80
CA GLN A 130 26.69 5.82 -5.68
C GLN A 130 27.19 5.30 -7.04
N GLY A 131 27.02 6.07 -8.13
CA GLY A 131 27.44 5.73 -9.48
C GLY A 131 26.29 5.36 -10.43
N ALA A 132 26.65 4.91 -11.64
CA ALA A 132 25.70 4.57 -12.69
C ALA A 132 25.49 3.06 -12.82
N TYR A 133 24.26 2.66 -13.14
CA TYR A 133 23.87 1.27 -13.35
C TYR A 133 23.19 1.11 -14.72
N CYS A 134 23.60 0.10 -15.49
CA CYS A 134 23.00 -0.21 -16.78
C CYS A 134 22.14 -1.46 -16.71
N ALA A 135 20.95 -1.42 -17.33
CA ALA A 135 20.04 -2.56 -17.39
C ALA A 135 19.26 -2.60 -18.70
N GLN A 136 18.90 -3.80 -19.16
CA GLN A 136 18.01 -3.97 -20.33
C GLN A 136 16.53 -3.75 -19.99
N SER A 137 16.18 -3.81 -18.72
CA SER A 137 14.81 -3.60 -18.23
C SER A 137 14.85 -2.83 -16.93
N LEU A 138 13.91 -1.89 -16.78
CA LEU A 138 13.73 -1.08 -15.60
C LEU A 138 12.31 -1.31 -15.06
N VAL A 139 12.21 -1.58 -13.76
CA VAL A 139 10.93 -1.69 -13.05
C VAL A 139 10.83 -0.55 -12.04
N VAL A 140 9.79 0.28 -12.15
CA VAL A 140 9.52 1.37 -11.21
C VAL A 140 8.56 0.87 -10.15
N ALA A 141 9.05 0.70 -8.92
CA ALA A 141 8.30 0.18 -7.77
C ALA A 141 8.39 1.11 -6.54
N CYS A 142 8.37 2.43 -6.78
CA CYS A 142 8.68 3.46 -5.78
C CYS A 142 7.51 3.82 -4.83
N GLY A 143 6.36 3.14 -4.95
CA GLY A 143 5.17 3.41 -4.14
C GLY A 143 4.48 4.75 -4.47
N GLY A 144 3.67 5.23 -3.52
CA GLY A 144 2.96 6.50 -3.62
C GLY A 144 3.34 7.50 -2.51
N LEU A 145 2.60 8.60 -2.42
CA LEU A 145 2.96 9.80 -1.62
C LEU A 145 2.70 9.69 -0.11
N SER A 146 2.04 8.62 0.36
CA SER A 146 1.63 8.50 1.76
C SER A 146 2.84 8.31 2.69
N ILE A 147 2.82 9.04 3.82
CA ILE A 147 3.82 9.00 4.90
C ILE A 147 5.24 9.40 4.40
N PRO A 148 5.48 10.66 4.00
CA PRO A 148 6.80 11.13 3.53
C PRO A 148 7.93 10.91 4.54
N LYS A 149 7.62 10.91 5.84
CA LYS A 149 8.60 10.70 6.92
C LYS A 149 9.36 9.36 6.83
N ILE A 150 8.83 8.38 6.10
CA ILE A 150 9.47 7.07 5.87
C ILE A 150 9.93 6.87 4.42
N GLY A 151 10.19 7.95 3.69
CA GLY A 151 10.78 7.88 2.35
C GLY A 151 9.77 7.84 1.19
N ALA A 152 8.50 8.14 1.41
CA ALA A 152 7.58 8.30 0.29
C ALA A 152 7.89 9.56 -0.52
N THR A 153 8.03 9.40 -1.84
CA THR A 153 8.39 10.49 -2.78
C THR A 153 7.55 10.41 -4.05
N PRO A 154 7.45 11.49 -4.84
CA PRO A 154 6.78 11.46 -6.14
C PRO A 154 7.61 10.81 -7.26
N PHE A 155 8.80 10.25 -6.95
CA PHE A 155 9.80 9.85 -7.94
C PHE A 155 9.26 8.89 -9.01
N GLY A 156 8.41 7.92 -8.63
CA GLY A 156 7.80 7.01 -9.60
C GLY A 156 6.91 7.71 -10.64
N TYR A 157 6.18 8.75 -10.24
CA TYR A 157 5.36 9.56 -11.16
C TYR A 157 6.24 10.41 -12.08
N GLN A 158 7.30 11.00 -11.54
CA GLN A 158 8.25 11.80 -12.32
C GLN A 158 8.92 10.97 -13.41
N ILE A 159 9.30 9.72 -13.11
CA ILE A 159 9.84 8.80 -14.12
C ILE A 159 8.80 8.46 -15.19
N ALA A 160 7.55 8.22 -14.80
CA ALA A 160 6.48 7.96 -15.76
C ALA A 160 6.23 9.16 -16.69
N GLU A 161 6.18 10.38 -16.14
CA GLU A 161 6.06 11.63 -16.92
C GLU A 161 7.26 11.84 -17.85
N GLN A 162 8.48 11.58 -17.37
CA GLN A 162 9.70 11.67 -18.16
C GLN A 162 9.64 10.79 -19.42
N PHE A 163 9.00 9.62 -19.33
CA PHE A 163 8.83 8.69 -20.45
C PHE A 163 7.50 8.86 -21.20
N GLY A 164 6.79 9.98 -20.99
CA GLY A 164 5.60 10.37 -21.75
C GLY A 164 4.30 9.70 -21.32
N HIS A 165 4.26 9.07 -20.13
CA HIS A 165 3.02 8.53 -19.59
C HIS A 165 2.16 9.62 -18.95
N SER A 166 0.84 9.46 -19.05
CA SER A 166 -0.11 10.29 -18.32
C SER A 166 -0.32 9.79 -16.90
N ILE A 167 -0.39 10.71 -15.93
CA ILE A 167 -0.63 10.41 -14.53
C ILE A 167 -2.06 10.78 -14.16
N ILE A 168 -2.82 9.84 -13.59
CA ILE A 168 -4.09 10.16 -12.93
C ILE A 168 -3.74 10.95 -11.67
N PRO A 169 -4.29 12.17 -11.46
CA PRO A 169 -3.93 13.00 -10.32
C PRO A 169 -4.04 12.24 -8.99
N PRO A 170 -2.94 12.13 -8.21
CA PRO A 170 -2.97 11.37 -6.97
C PRO A 170 -3.81 12.10 -5.93
N ARG A 171 -4.60 11.34 -5.18
CA ARG A 171 -5.33 11.83 -4.01
C ARG A 171 -5.12 10.89 -2.83
N ALA A 172 -5.31 11.43 -1.63
CA ALA A 172 -5.29 10.62 -0.43
C ALA A 172 -6.48 9.62 -0.42
N GLY A 173 -6.20 8.38 -0.08
CA GLY A 173 -7.19 7.31 0.14
C GLY A 173 -6.83 6.56 1.42
N LEU A 174 -7.81 5.91 2.03
CA LEU A 174 -7.70 5.31 3.37
C LEU A 174 -7.23 6.33 4.43
N VAL A 175 -7.87 7.50 4.45
CA VAL A 175 -7.54 8.60 5.37
C VAL A 175 -8.72 8.97 6.26
N PRO A 176 -8.47 9.46 7.49
CA PRO A 176 -9.51 10.08 8.30
C PRO A 176 -10.13 11.29 7.59
N LEU A 177 -11.37 11.60 7.92
CA LEU A 177 -12.07 12.78 7.42
C LEU A 177 -12.14 13.85 8.51
N THR A 178 -11.99 15.11 8.11
CA THR A 178 -11.99 16.25 9.04
C THR A 178 -13.33 16.94 9.06
N PHE A 179 -13.76 17.38 10.23
CA PHE A 179 -14.96 18.22 10.36
C PHE A 179 -14.66 19.69 10.08
N ALA A 180 -15.68 20.40 9.57
CA ALA A 180 -15.69 21.85 9.58
C ALA A 180 -15.71 22.36 11.04
N PRO A 181 -15.24 23.60 11.32
CA PRO A 181 -15.11 24.12 12.68
C PRO A 181 -16.39 23.98 13.53
N ASP A 182 -17.55 24.29 12.97
CA ASP A 182 -18.82 24.24 13.71
C ASP A 182 -19.19 22.82 14.12
N THR A 183 -19.05 21.85 13.21
CA THR A 183 -19.30 20.42 13.50
C THR A 183 -18.25 19.87 14.47
N LEU A 184 -17.00 20.32 14.38
CA LEU A 184 -15.94 19.88 15.28
C LEU A 184 -16.22 20.33 16.72
N GLU A 185 -16.70 21.56 16.94
CA GLU A 185 -17.05 22.02 18.28
C GLU A 185 -18.26 21.26 18.83
N GLN A 186 -19.27 20.96 18.00
CA GLN A 186 -20.43 20.16 18.39
C GLN A 186 -20.09 18.69 18.74
N THR A 187 -19.01 18.14 18.16
CA THR A 187 -18.63 16.72 18.33
C THR A 187 -17.40 16.53 19.23
N LYS A 188 -16.91 17.60 19.84
CA LYS A 188 -15.68 17.61 20.65
C LYS A 188 -15.71 16.63 21.81
N GLU A 189 -16.84 16.55 22.51
CA GLU A 189 -17.04 15.62 23.64
C GLU A 189 -17.09 14.15 23.20
N LEU A 190 -17.29 13.89 21.90
CA LEU A 190 -17.30 12.53 21.35
C LEU A 190 -15.91 12.01 21.03
N SER A 191 -14.86 12.85 21.06
CA SER A 191 -13.51 12.43 20.70
C SER A 191 -13.04 11.25 21.57
N GLY A 192 -12.67 10.14 20.92
CA GLY A 192 -12.29 8.88 21.54
C GLY A 192 -13.40 7.84 21.60
N ILE A 193 -14.66 8.23 21.36
CA ILE A 193 -15.79 7.29 21.24
C ILE A 193 -15.67 6.53 19.92
N SER A 194 -15.72 5.20 20.02
CA SER A 194 -15.82 4.28 18.90
C SER A 194 -17.24 3.70 18.86
N ILE A 195 -17.91 3.82 17.72
CA ILE A 195 -19.21 3.22 17.46
C ILE A 195 -18.99 1.99 16.58
N SER A 196 -19.42 0.82 17.03
CA SER A 196 -19.38 -0.42 16.27
C SER A 196 -20.54 -1.33 16.74
N PRO A 197 -21.40 -1.83 15.84
CA PRO A 197 -21.36 -1.61 14.38
C PRO A 197 -21.82 -0.20 13.99
N ALA A 198 -21.35 0.28 12.84
CA ALA A 198 -21.87 1.45 12.15
C ALA A 198 -21.83 1.20 10.64
N SER A 199 -22.82 1.72 9.91
CA SER A 199 -22.87 1.63 8.45
C SER A 199 -22.58 3.00 7.85
N VAL A 200 -21.55 3.10 7.01
CA VAL A 200 -21.15 4.36 6.38
C VAL A 200 -21.37 4.27 4.88
N SER A 201 -22.13 5.22 4.33
CA SER A 201 -22.43 5.25 2.89
C SER A 201 -22.05 6.56 2.20
N SER A 202 -21.61 6.47 0.95
CA SER A 202 -21.31 7.61 0.06
C SER A 202 -22.46 7.88 -0.91
N GLU A 203 -22.47 9.06 -1.53
CA GLU A 203 -23.47 9.44 -2.54
C GLU A 203 -23.51 8.51 -3.77
N ASP A 204 -22.39 7.86 -4.10
CA ASP A 204 -22.31 6.87 -5.19
C ASP A 204 -22.77 5.45 -4.77
N GLY A 205 -23.37 5.32 -3.57
CA GLY A 205 -24.02 4.10 -3.10
C GLY A 205 -23.06 3.03 -2.55
N LYS A 206 -21.81 3.36 -2.26
CA LYS A 206 -20.90 2.45 -1.54
C LYS A 206 -21.24 2.46 -0.07
N ILE A 207 -21.15 1.29 0.55
CA ILE A 207 -21.49 1.06 1.95
C ILE A 207 -20.37 0.25 2.59
N PHE A 208 -19.94 0.66 3.77
CA PHE A 208 -18.97 -0.05 4.59
C PHE A 208 -19.48 -0.16 6.03
N ASP A 209 -19.62 -1.40 6.49
CA ASP A 209 -20.05 -1.72 7.84
C ASP A 209 -18.82 -2.01 8.69
N GLU A 210 -18.43 -1.06 9.54
CA GLU A 210 -17.38 -1.23 10.54
C GLU A 210 -17.37 -0.07 11.55
N ALA A 211 -16.43 -0.08 12.49
CA ALA A 211 -16.24 0.93 13.48
C ALA A 211 -15.98 2.32 12.87
N VAL A 212 -16.68 3.30 13.43
CA VAL A 212 -16.43 4.73 13.27
C VAL A 212 -15.84 5.26 14.57
N LEU A 213 -14.71 5.96 14.47
CA LEU A 213 -14.01 6.55 15.61
C LEU A 213 -14.11 8.07 15.52
N PHE A 214 -14.67 8.72 16.53
CA PHE A 214 -14.59 10.17 16.69
C PHE A 214 -13.21 10.58 17.20
N THR A 215 -12.66 11.67 16.66
CA THR A 215 -11.32 12.17 16.96
C THR A 215 -11.36 13.68 17.16
N HIS A 216 -10.30 14.23 17.75
CA HIS A 216 -10.12 15.68 17.93
C HIS A 216 -10.04 16.50 16.62
N ARG A 217 -10.08 15.88 15.44
CA ARG A 217 -10.10 16.59 14.13
C ARG A 217 -11.29 16.26 13.26
N GLY A 218 -12.12 15.30 13.65
CA GLY A 218 -13.13 14.71 12.77
C GLY A 218 -13.36 13.24 13.10
N ILE A 219 -13.44 12.41 12.07
CA ILE A 219 -13.77 10.98 12.20
C ILE A 219 -12.75 10.09 11.49
N SER A 220 -12.60 8.89 12.01
CA SER A 220 -11.68 7.83 11.57
C SER A 220 -12.34 6.47 11.79
N GLY A 221 -11.54 5.41 11.90
CA GLY A 221 -12.03 4.04 12.03
C GLY A 221 -12.21 3.38 10.66
N PRO A 222 -12.20 2.03 10.60
CA PRO A 222 -12.13 1.32 9.33
C PRO A 222 -13.23 1.70 8.33
N ALA A 223 -14.47 1.93 8.78
CA ALA A 223 -15.55 2.34 7.88
C ALA A 223 -15.26 3.70 7.21
N ILE A 224 -14.76 4.68 7.98
CA ILE A 224 -14.38 5.99 7.45
C ILE A 224 -13.16 5.89 6.53
N LEU A 225 -12.15 5.11 6.89
CA LEU A 225 -10.98 4.92 6.02
C LEU A 225 -11.40 4.30 4.67
N GLN A 226 -12.28 3.30 4.68
CA GLN A 226 -12.80 2.70 3.44
C GLN A 226 -13.58 3.72 2.60
N ILE A 227 -14.57 4.40 3.19
CA ILE A 227 -15.41 5.36 2.44
C ILE A 227 -14.62 6.56 1.92
N SER A 228 -13.53 6.96 2.59
CA SER A 228 -12.66 8.08 2.15
C SER A 228 -12.10 7.86 0.74
N SER A 229 -12.03 6.59 0.31
CA SER A 229 -11.53 6.23 -1.02
C SER A 229 -12.60 6.37 -2.10
N TYR A 230 -13.86 6.61 -1.77
CA TYR A 230 -14.96 6.87 -2.71
C TYR A 230 -15.45 8.31 -2.64
N TRP A 231 -15.44 8.88 -1.44
CA TRP A 231 -15.78 10.28 -1.18
C TRP A 231 -14.90 11.28 -1.94
N LYS A 232 -15.51 12.38 -2.39
CA LYS A 232 -14.85 13.56 -2.94
C LYS A 232 -15.22 14.82 -2.14
N PRO A 233 -14.35 15.85 -2.13
CA PRO A 233 -14.66 17.13 -1.48
C PRO A 233 -16.02 17.70 -1.90
N GLY A 234 -16.87 17.96 -0.91
CA GLY A 234 -18.22 18.48 -1.10
C GLY A 234 -19.34 17.44 -1.14
N GLU A 235 -19.01 16.15 -1.33
CA GLU A 235 -19.99 15.06 -1.24
C GLU A 235 -20.36 14.79 0.23
N VAL A 236 -21.60 14.34 0.45
CA VAL A 236 -22.10 13.92 1.75
C VAL A 236 -21.74 12.46 2.02
N ILE A 237 -21.44 12.14 3.28
CA ILE A 237 -21.43 10.77 3.79
C ILE A 237 -22.55 10.62 4.81
N ALA A 238 -23.26 9.51 4.76
CA ALA A 238 -24.23 9.15 5.79
C ALA A 238 -23.62 8.12 6.73
N ILE A 239 -23.87 8.27 8.02
CA ILE A 239 -23.42 7.34 9.06
C ILE A 239 -24.67 6.88 9.79
N ASP A 240 -25.02 5.61 9.62
CA ASP A 240 -26.05 4.95 10.40
C ASP A 240 -25.41 4.29 11.63
N ILE A 241 -25.88 4.70 12.80
CA ILE A 241 -25.40 4.25 14.12
C ILE A 241 -26.45 3.39 14.85
N ALA A 242 -27.60 3.12 14.22
CA ALA A 242 -28.72 2.41 14.83
C ALA A 242 -28.77 0.96 14.33
N GLN A 243 -28.12 0.06 15.06
CA GLN A 243 -28.50 -1.36 15.10
C GLN A 243 -28.44 -1.88 16.53
#